data_AF-A0AAN1U9A2-F1
#
_entry.id   AF-A0AAN1U9A2-F1
#
_cell.length_a   1.000
_cell.length_b   1.000
_cell.length_c   1.000
_cell.angle_alpha   90.00
_cell.angle_beta   90.00
_cell.angle_gamma   90.00
#
_symmetry.space_group_name_H-M   'P 1'
#
loop_
_entity.id
_entity.type
_entity.pdbx_description
1 polymer ?
#
loop_
_entity_poly.entity_id
_entity_poly.type
_entity_poly.pdbx_seq_one_letter_code
_entity_poly.pdbx_strand_id
1 'polypeptide(L)'
;MAIDSAFLDELRARTPIASVVGRRVKLARSGRNWKGCCPFHGEKTPSFYVYDDHFHCFGCGVHGDVISFVMQMEGKNFPEAVEELASSAGMEVPKDTRRTQEEVAHVRSLEDVLAATQEIWSRALYKPEGRAGLDYLLGRGLTRETLETFGLGWASEKRGDLVSALALKGITPDMMAEAGLMRVDEQGHPKGELFWGRVTFPIRDRKGRLVSFGGRILGDGQPKYLNGPETPVFSKRRLLFGLDRARAAVRAPRPKGVVAPDLVVVEGYMDVIALHQAGFTGAVAPLGTALTPEQLEALWQVDRAPILCFDGDAAGRRAAVKAAETGLPLLKQDYSLRICLLPDGEDPDSLVRTRGRQAVAEMFAAAQPLSEVLFDLLSTGANNPGPEERAALRRRLTEVAGLIPDKTLASEYRSTLLDRFFTTFRRGGGKWNGPQSRKANAPASVPGAVPVNMDQTRERQRLMLELLLLHPVLVPEVEEALCRLDLPEEFAEVRALLLDLSAEGELPDNAAALYAWLQAQGAEETIRAVVRESYSAMSESDAEDPAHTVASRTQWWHFYGLLYGPQFIQEVNREIARFVEKGGDSAEWQRLQARLEAMERLKRGGVDDTEL
;
A
#
# COMPACT_ATOMS: atom_id res chain seq x y z
N MET A 1 -0.63 -23.00 11.02
CA MET A 1 0.23 -24.08 10.51
C MET A 1 1.54 -23.96 11.25
N ALA A 2 2.00 -25.01 11.93
CA ALA A 2 3.30 -25.02 12.58
C ALA A 2 4.05 -26.25 12.05
N ILE A 3 4.89 -26.04 11.04
CA ILE A 3 5.91 -27.02 10.68
C ILE A 3 6.92 -26.99 11.83
N ASP A 4 7.30 -28.17 12.33
CA ASP A 4 8.24 -28.28 13.45
C ASP A 4 9.52 -27.48 13.15
N SER A 5 9.94 -26.65 14.10
CA SER A 5 11.13 -25.82 13.95
C SER A 5 12.37 -26.67 13.71
N ALA A 6 12.46 -27.85 14.32
CA ALA A 6 13.59 -28.76 14.12
C ALA A 6 13.73 -29.21 12.66
N PHE A 7 12.61 -29.49 11.98
CA PHE A 7 12.64 -29.85 10.56
C PHE A 7 13.06 -28.67 9.67
N LEU A 8 12.54 -27.47 9.96
CA LEU A 8 12.90 -26.28 9.19
C LEU A 8 14.40 -25.96 9.33
N ASP A 9 14.96 -26.17 10.52
CA ASP A 9 16.39 -25.96 10.76
C ASP A 9 17.24 -27.02 10.04
N GLU A 10 16.82 -28.28 10.06
CA GLU A 10 17.49 -29.34 9.28
C GLU A 10 17.40 -29.04 7.78
N LEU A 11 16.26 -28.58 7.29
CA LEU A 11 16.05 -28.22 5.89
C LEU A 11 17.01 -27.10 5.48
N ARG A 12 17.09 -26.01 6.27
CA ARG A 12 18.05 -24.92 6.04
C ARG A 12 19.49 -25.41 6.00
N ALA A 13 19.86 -26.31 6.91
CA ALA A 13 21.21 -26.88 6.95
C ALA A 13 21.54 -27.70 5.69
N ARG A 14 20.57 -28.44 5.12
CA ARG A 14 20.76 -29.23 3.89
C ARG A 14 20.62 -28.43 2.60
N THR A 15 20.04 -27.23 2.64
CA THR A 15 19.92 -26.32 1.50
C THR A 15 20.73 -25.03 1.70
N PRO A 16 22.07 -25.07 1.51
CA PRO A 16 22.89 -23.86 1.58
C PRO A 16 22.34 -22.78 0.64
N ILE A 17 22.07 -21.61 1.20
CA ILE A 17 21.37 -20.54 0.50
C ILE A 17 22.13 -20.07 -0.75
N ALA A 18 23.46 -20.03 -0.70
CA ALA A 18 24.31 -19.70 -1.84
C ALA A 18 24.12 -20.66 -3.03
N SER A 19 23.90 -21.95 -2.77
CA SER A 19 23.65 -22.96 -3.82
C SER A 19 22.28 -22.76 -4.47
N VAL A 20 21.27 -22.36 -3.71
CA VAL A 20 19.92 -22.10 -4.22
C VAL A 20 19.90 -20.79 -5.03
N VAL A 21 20.46 -19.71 -4.49
CA VAL A 21 20.59 -18.42 -5.18
C VAL A 21 21.44 -18.55 -6.45
N GLY A 22 22.54 -19.29 -6.38
CA GLY A 22 23.49 -19.48 -7.48
C GLY A 22 22.88 -20.13 -8.74
N ARG A 23 21.73 -20.80 -8.61
CA ARG A 23 20.97 -21.33 -9.77
C ARG A 23 20.31 -20.22 -10.60
N ARG A 24 20.05 -19.06 -10.00
CA ARG A 24 19.34 -17.95 -10.63
C ARG A 24 20.25 -16.75 -10.92
N VAL A 25 21.24 -16.53 -10.06
CA VAL A 25 22.14 -15.37 -10.11
C VAL A 25 23.58 -15.82 -10.17
N LYS A 26 24.38 -15.17 -11.01
CA LYS A 26 25.82 -15.35 -11.01
C LYS A 26 26.42 -14.73 -9.75
N LEU A 27 26.89 -15.58 -8.83
CA LEU A 27 27.53 -15.18 -7.60
C LEU A 27 29.06 -15.16 -7.75
N ALA A 28 29.70 -14.17 -7.15
CA ALA A 28 31.15 -14.05 -7.00
C ALA A 28 31.52 -14.09 -5.51
N ARG A 29 32.69 -14.65 -5.18
CA ARG A 29 33.19 -14.66 -3.81
C ARG A 29 33.51 -13.24 -3.33
N SER A 30 33.15 -12.94 -2.08
CA SER A 30 33.46 -11.69 -1.41
C SER A 30 33.84 -11.99 0.04
N GLY A 31 35.13 -12.24 0.28
CA GLY A 31 35.60 -12.77 1.56
C GLY A 31 34.98 -14.12 1.87
N ARG A 32 34.32 -14.23 3.03
CA ARG A 32 33.59 -15.43 3.45
C ARG A 32 32.23 -15.60 2.76
N ASN A 33 31.64 -14.52 2.27
CA ASN A 33 30.29 -14.49 1.70
C ASN A 33 30.31 -14.53 0.17
N TRP A 34 29.13 -14.46 -0.42
CA TRP A 34 28.93 -14.33 -1.86
C TRP A 34 28.24 -13.01 -2.20
N LYS A 35 28.52 -12.47 -3.38
CA LYS A 35 27.85 -11.27 -3.89
C LYS A 35 27.42 -11.44 -5.34
N GLY A 36 26.32 -10.83 -5.74
CA GLY A 36 25.78 -10.84 -7.10
C GLY A 36 24.90 -9.62 -7.38
N CYS A 37 24.38 -9.53 -8.61
CA CYS A 37 23.32 -8.58 -8.92
C CYS A 37 22.01 -9.12 -8.36
N CYS A 38 21.20 -8.26 -7.75
CA CYS A 38 19.92 -8.68 -7.20
C CYS A 38 18.99 -9.31 -8.23
N PRO A 39 18.37 -10.47 -7.94
CA PRO A 39 17.37 -11.04 -8.82
C PRO A 39 15.99 -10.40 -8.67
N PHE A 40 15.78 -9.62 -7.61
CA PHE A 40 14.49 -9.00 -7.27
C PHE A 40 14.33 -7.60 -7.85
N HIS A 41 15.42 -6.88 -8.10
CA HIS A 41 15.41 -5.59 -8.80
C HIS A 41 16.55 -5.54 -9.83
N GLY A 42 16.28 -4.97 -11.00
CA GLY A 42 17.20 -5.00 -12.13
C GLY A 42 18.35 -4.00 -12.01
N GLU A 43 19.39 -4.33 -11.24
CA GLU A 43 20.60 -3.52 -11.09
C GLU A 43 21.79 -4.03 -11.93
N LYS A 44 22.78 -3.15 -12.18
CA LYS A 44 24.03 -3.49 -12.90
C LYS A 44 25.22 -3.72 -11.97
N THR A 45 25.19 -3.14 -10.78
CA THR A 45 26.24 -3.25 -9.77
C THR A 45 25.86 -4.31 -8.75
N PRO A 46 26.76 -5.24 -8.38
CA PRO A 46 26.44 -6.26 -7.37
C PRO A 46 26.14 -5.64 -6.00
N SER A 47 24.87 -5.61 -5.58
CA SER A 47 24.47 -5.19 -4.22
C SER A 47 23.81 -6.31 -3.42
N PHE A 48 23.62 -7.49 -4.02
CA PHE A 48 23.01 -8.65 -3.39
C PHE A 48 24.06 -9.52 -2.70
N TYR A 49 24.04 -9.55 -1.38
CA TYR A 49 24.94 -10.36 -0.56
C TYR A 49 24.23 -11.60 -0.03
N VAL A 50 24.93 -12.73 -0.09
CA VAL A 50 24.47 -14.02 0.40
C VAL A 50 25.45 -14.50 1.46
N TYR A 51 24.95 -14.58 2.69
CA TYR A 51 25.62 -15.13 3.86
C TYR A 51 25.31 -16.63 3.97
N ASP A 52 25.76 -17.29 5.03
CA ASP A 52 25.56 -18.74 5.18
C ASP A 52 24.10 -19.11 5.50
N ASP A 53 23.38 -18.23 6.20
CA ASP A 53 22.02 -18.44 6.71
C ASP A 53 20.96 -17.55 6.03
N HIS A 54 21.35 -16.35 5.56
CA HIS A 54 20.44 -15.37 4.98
C HIS A 54 21.03 -14.63 3.76
N PHE A 55 20.19 -13.88 3.06
CA PHE A 55 20.60 -12.92 2.04
C PHE A 55 20.13 -11.52 2.42
N HIS A 56 20.85 -10.52 1.91
CA HIS A 56 20.46 -9.11 2.01
C HIS A 56 20.90 -8.35 0.77
N CYS A 57 20.02 -7.51 0.25
CA CYS A 57 20.33 -6.62 -0.86
C CYS A 57 20.48 -5.18 -0.40
N PHE A 58 21.67 -4.60 -0.55
CA PHE A 58 21.90 -3.20 -0.16
C PHE A 58 21.30 -2.18 -1.14
N GLY A 59 20.94 -2.58 -2.36
CA GLY A 59 20.28 -1.71 -3.33
C GLY A 59 18.79 -1.50 -3.09
N CYS A 60 18.04 -2.54 -2.70
CA CYS A 60 16.58 -2.47 -2.53
C CYS A 60 16.06 -2.90 -1.16
N GLY A 61 16.93 -3.32 -0.23
CA GLY A 61 16.55 -3.71 1.13
C GLY A 61 15.94 -5.11 1.28
N VAL A 62 15.75 -5.86 0.18
CA VAL A 62 15.18 -7.21 0.27
C VAL A 62 16.10 -8.14 1.06
N HIS A 63 15.52 -8.86 2.01
CA HIS A 63 16.23 -9.76 2.91
C HIS A 63 15.40 -11.03 3.17
N GLY A 64 16.07 -12.10 3.62
CA GLY A 64 15.39 -13.33 4.01
C GLY A 64 16.31 -14.54 4.04
N ASP A 65 15.72 -15.69 4.37
CA ASP A 65 16.40 -17.00 4.34
C ASP A 65 16.17 -17.72 2.99
N VAL A 66 16.69 -18.94 2.88
CA VAL A 66 16.55 -19.77 1.67
C VAL A 66 15.09 -20.06 1.30
N ILE A 67 14.21 -20.22 2.30
CA ILE A 67 12.77 -20.45 2.09
C ILE A 67 12.13 -19.17 1.54
N SER A 68 12.43 -18.04 2.18
CA SER A 68 11.97 -16.71 1.75
C SER A 68 12.43 -16.38 0.33
N PHE A 69 13.66 -16.77 -0.04
CA PHE A 69 14.18 -16.60 -1.39
C PHE A 69 13.33 -17.35 -2.42
N VAL A 70 13.05 -18.63 -2.18
CA VAL A 70 12.20 -19.45 -3.07
C VAL A 70 10.78 -18.91 -3.13
N MET A 71 10.21 -18.56 -1.97
CA MET A 71 8.88 -17.95 -1.90
C MET A 71 8.80 -16.69 -2.75
N GLN A 72 9.78 -15.80 -2.67
CA GLN A 72 9.77 -14.54 -3.41
C GLN A 72 10.09 -14.72 -4.89
N MET A 73 11.10 -15.54 -5.22
CA MET A 73 11.53 -15.77 -6.60
C MET A 73 10.51 -16.54 -7.43
N GLU A 74 9.79 -17.48 -6.81
CA GLU A 74 8.86 -18.36 -7.50
C GLU A 74 7.40 -18.02 -7.16
N GLY A 75 7.18 -17.10 -6.22
CA GLY A 75 5.89 -16.76 -5.64
C GLY A 75 5.16 -17.96 -5.09
N LYS A 76 5.91 -18.83 -4.41
CA LYS A 76 5.41 -19.97 -3.66
C LYS A 76 4.98 -19.50 -2.27
N ASN A 77 3.94 -20.13 -1.73
CA ASN A 77 3.65 -19.95 -0.30
C ASN A 77 4.66 -20.74 0.54
N PHE A 78 4.67 -20.50 1.86
CA PHE A 78 5.63 -21.13 2.76
C PHE A 78 5.66 -22.67 2.66
N PRO A 79 4.51 -23.39 2.69
CA PRO A 79 4.49 -24.84 2.46
C PRO A 79 5.08 -25.28 1.13
N GLU A 80 4.72 -24.62 0.03
CA GLU A 80 5.20 -24.96 -1.31
C GLU A 80 6.72 -24.77 -1.44
N ALA A 81 7.26 -23.71 -0.82
CA ALA A 81 8.69 -23.47 -0.80
C ALA A 81 9.45 -24.51 0.06
N VAL A 82 8.87 -24.90 1.19
CA VAL A 82 9.41 -25.96 2.07
C VAL A 82 9.41 -27.32 1.34
N GLU A 83 8.32 -27.68 0.65
CA GLU A 83 8.22 -28.92 -0.13
C GLU A 83 9.26 -29.01 -1.25
N GLU A 84 9.45 -27.93 -2.01
CA GLU A 84 10.47 -27.91 -3.07
C GLU A 84 11.88 -28.04 -2.51
N LEU A 85 12.21 -27.25 -1.49
CA LEU A 85 13.53 -27.28 -0.88
C LEU A 85 13.82 -28.67 -0.31
N ALA A 86 12.84 -29.28 0.37
CA ALA A 86 12.96 -30.62 0.93
C ALA A 86 13.16 -31.67 -0.16
N SER A 87 12.36 -31.62 -1.24
CA SER A 87 12.53 -32.51 -2.40
C SER A 87 13.93 -32.38 -3.01
N SER A 88 14.44 -31.15 -3.13
CA SER A 88 15.78 -30.90 -3.67
C SER A 88 16.92 -31.36 -2.73
N ALA A 89 16.65 -31.44 -1.44
CA ALA A 89 17.57 -31.90 -0.40
C ALA A 89 17.45 -33.41 -0.09
N GLY A 90 16.57 -34.13 -0.81
CA GLY A 90 16.26 -35.53 -0.52
C GLY A 90 15.65 -35.74 0.87
N MET A 91 14.97 -34.72 1.40
CA MET A 91 14.26 -34.76 2.67
C MET A 91 12.79 -34.98 2.41
N GLU A 92 12.18 -35.89 3.16
CA GLU A 92 10.73 -35.93 3.24
C GLU A 92 10.27 -34.89 4.26
N VAL A 93 9.40 -33.97 3.82
CA VAL A 93 8.74 -33.04 4.74
C VAL A 93 7.91 -33.85 5.73
N PRO A 94 8.09 -33.70 7.06
CA PRO A 94 7.23 -34.27 8.08
C PRO A 94 5.81 -33.85 7.75
N LYS A 95 5.05 -34.81 7.24
CA LYS A 95 3.67 -34.61 6.88
C LYS A 95 2.94 -34.38 8.19
N ASP A 96 2.46 -33.16 8.41
CA ASP A 96 1.29 -33.01 9.27
C ASP A 96 0.22 -33.91 8.63
N THR A 97 -0.20 -34.95 9.34
CA THR A 97 -1.36 -35.78 9.01
C THR A 97 -2.48 -34.89 8.44
N ARG A 98 -2.90 -35.12 7.19
CA ARG A 98 -4.22 -34.77 6.56
C ARG A 98 -4.13 -34.55 5.04
N ARG A 99 -3.44 -35.43 4.32
CA ARG A 99 -4.03 -36.00 3.10
C ARG A 99 -3.60 -37.44 3.00
N THR A 100 -4.44 -38.34 3.49
CA THR A 100 -4.31 -39.76 3.14
C THR A 100 -4.28 -39.90 1.60
N GLN A 101 -3.73 -41.01 1.08
CA GLN A 101 -3.86 -41.28 -0.37
C GLN A 101 -5.34 -41.21 -0.80
N GLU A 102 -6.24 -41.59 0.10
CA GLU A 102 -7.69 -41.47 -0.07
C GLU A 102 -8.12 -40.01 -0.20
N GLU A 103 -7.67 -39.08 0.63
CA GLU A 103 -7.99 -37.64 0.50
C GLU A 103 -7.47 -37.02 -0.81
N VAL A 104 -6.29 -37.44 -1.29
CA VAL A 104 -5.76 -37.00 -2.59
C VAL A 104 -6.58 -37.58 -3.74
N ALA A 105 -6.89 -38.88 -3.68
CA ALA A 105 -7.73 -39.55 -4.68
C ALA A 105 -9.14 -38.95 -4.71
N HIS A 106 -9.67 -38.62 -3.54
CA HIS A 106 -10.96 -37.99 -3.36
C HIS A 106 -10.99 -36.57 -3.95
N VAL A 107 -9.99 -35.73 -3.66
CA VAL A 107 -9.86 -34.41 -4.31
C VAL A 107 -9.80 -34.53 -5.83
N ARG A 108 -9.03 -35.49 -6.35
CA ARG A 108 -8.98 -35.77 -7.80
C ARG A 108 -10.34 -36.16 -8.35
N SER A 109 -11.11 -36.99 -7.64
CA SER A 109 -12.46 -37.34 -8.07
C SER A 109 -13.40 -36.14 -8.17
N LEU A 110 -13.25 -35.13 -7.30
CA LEU A 110 -14.02 -33.88 -7.40
C LEU A 110 -13.59 -33.04 -8.61
N GLU A 111 -12.28 -32.94 -8.86
CA GLU A 111 -11.74 -32.27 -10.06
C GLU A 111 -12.26 -32.94 -11.35
N ASP A 112 -12.33 -34.28 -11.38
CA ASP A 112 -12.86 -35.05 -12.52
C ASP A 112 -14.36 -34.82 -12.74
N VAL A 113 -15.16 -34.75 -11.67
CA VAL A 113 -16.59 -34.41 -11.74
C VAL A 113 -16.81 -33.02 -12.34
N LEU A 114 -16.02 -32.05 -11.89
CA LEU A 114 -16.07 -30.68 -12.41
C LEU A 114 -15.65 -30.61 -13.88
N ALA A 115 -14.59 -31.33 -14.27
CA ALA A 115 -14.11 -31.38 -15.65
C ALA A 115 -15.15 -32.01 -16.59
N ALA A 116 -15.77 -33.13 -16.19
CA ALA A 116 -16.86 -33.76 -16.94
C ALA A 116 -18.07 -32.82 -17.09
N THR A 117 -18.38 -32.04 -16.04
CA THR A 117 -19.45 -31.04 -16.07
C THR A 117 -19.11 -29.89 -17.03
N GLN A 118 -17.88 -29.38 -17.01
CA GLN A 118 -17.43 -28.35 -17.96
C GLN A 118 -17.53 -28.82 -19.41
N GLU A 119 -17.13 -30.07 -19.69
CA GLU A 119 -17.24 -30.67 -21.02
C GLU A 119 -18.69 -30.69 -21.53
N ILE A 120 -19.64 -31.03 -20.66
CA ILE A 120 -21.07 -31.05 -21.00
C ILE A 120 -21.58 -29.63 -21.26
N TRP A 121 -21.35 -28.70 -20.33
CA TRP A 121 -21.90 -27.34 -20.41
C TRP A 121 -21.28 -26.50 -21.54
N SER A 122 -19.97 -26.63 -21.79
CA SER A 122 -19.32 -25.92 -22.91
C SER A 122 -19.86 -26.37 -24.27
N ARG A 123 -20.14 -27.67 -24.45
CA ARG A 123 -20.82 -28.18 -25.66
C ARG A 123 -22.27 -27.73 -25.74
N ALA A 124 -23.00 -27.75 -24.62
CA ALA A 124 -24.41 -27.35 -24.56
C ALA A 124 -24.62 -25.90 -25.00
N LEU A 125 -23.65 -25.02 -24.74
CA LEU A 125 -23.69 -23.62 -25.19
C LEU A 125 -23.90 -23.46 -26.70
N TYR A 126 -23.40 -24.40 -27.50
CA TYR A 126 -23.49 -24.37 -28.97
C TYR A 126 -24.66 -25.19 -29.52
N LYS A 127 -25.49 -25.80 -28.66
CA LYS A 127 -26.71 -26.51 -29.04
C LYS A 127 -27.94 -25.59 -29.04
N PRO A 128 -29.08 -26.00 -29.62
CA PRO A 128 -30.31 -25.20 -29.59
C PRO A 128 -30.73 -24.74 -28.19
N GLU A 129 -30.56 -25.61 -27.17
CA GLU A 129 -30.86 -25.31 -25.77
C GLU A 129 -29.98 -24.20 -25.17
N GLY A 130 -28.73 -24.04 -25.63
CA GLY A 130 -27.80 -23.02 -25.17
C GLY A 130 -27.84 -21.73 -25.98
N ARG A 131 -28.71 -21.64 -27.00
CA ARG A 131 -28.74 -20.53 -27.95
C ARG A 131 -28.89 -19.17 -27.27
N ALA A 132 -29.78 -19.06 -26.28
CA ALA A 132 -29.98 -17.83 -25.52
C ALA A 132 -28.70 -17.39 -24.78
N GLY A 133 -27.97 -18.34 -24.18
CA GLY A 133 -26.68 -18.09 -23.53
C GLY A 133 -25.61 -17.64 -24.51
N LEU A 134 -25.54 -18.30 -25.67
CA LEU A 134 -24.59 -17.93 -26.71
C LEU A 134 -24.89 -16.53 -27.28
N ASP A 135 -26.15 -16.24 -27.62
CA ASP A 135 -26.56 -14.93 -28.14
C ASP A 135 -26.31 -13.82 -27.11
N TYR A 136 -26.53 -14.09 -25.82
CA TYR A 136 -26.18 -13.16 -24.74
C TYR A 136 -24.67 -12.86 -24.70
N LEU A 137 -23.82 -13.90 -24.72
CA LEU A 137 -22.36 -13.73 -24.65
C LEU A 137 -21.80 -13.02 -25.88
N LEU A 138 -22.28 -13.38 -27.08
CA LEU A 138 -21.91 -12.71 -28.32
C LEU A 138 -22.43 -11.27 -28.36
N GLY A 139 -23.64 -11.01 -27.85
CA GLY A 139 -24.21 -9.67 -27.70
C GLY A 139 -23.45 -8.79 -26.69
N ARG A 140 -22.69 -9.41 -25.77
CA ARG A 140 -21.70 -8.71 -24.94
C ARG A 140 -20.40 -8.39 -25.67
N GLY A 141 -20.22 -8.86 -26.91
CA GLY A 141 -19.02 -8.60 -27.71
C GLY A 141 -17.92 -9.63 -27.50
N LEU A 142 -18.20 -10.74 -26.81
CA LEU A 142 -17.23 -11.82 -26.65
C LEU A 142 -17.12 -12.65 -27.93
N THR A 143 -15.90 -12.98 -28.32
CA THR A 143 -15.59 -13.83 -29.46
C THR A 143 -15.70 -15.31 -29.07
N ARG A 144 -15.97 -16.18 -30.04
CA ARG A 144 -16.01 -17.65 -29.83
C ARG A 144 -14.70 -18.17 -29.24
N GLU A 145 -13.57 -17.66 -29.73
CA GLU A 145 -12.24 -17.99 -29.18
C GLU A 145 -12.15 -17.65 -27.69
N THR A 146 -12.66 -16.49 -27.27
CA THR A 146 -12.73 -16.13 -25.85
C THR A 146 -13.66 -17.05 -25.07
N LEU A 147 -14.82 -17.42 -25.61
CA LEU A 147 -15.75 -18.37 -24.96
C LEU A 147 -15.07 -19.72 -24.72
N GLU A 148 -14.38 -20.25 -25.72
CA GLU A 148 -13.64 -21.52 -25.66
C GLU A 148 -12.45 -21.43 -24.71
N THR A 149 -11.67 -20.34 -24.81
CA THR A 149 -10.49 -20.11 -23.96
C THR A 149 -10.90 -20.08 -22.49
N PHE A 150 -11.96 -19.36 -22.12
CA PHE A 150 -12.49 -19.35 -20.75
C PHE A 150 -13.33 -20.59 -20.40
N GLY A 151 -13.64 -21.44 -21.38
CA GLY A 151 -14.44 -22.65 -21.21
C GLY A 151 -15.88 -22.35 -20.75
N LEU A 152 -16.44 -21.23 -21.20
CA LEU A 152 -17.80 -20.83 -20.86
C LEU A 152 -18.81 -21.87 -21.36
N GLY A 153 -19.94 -21.97 -20.66
CA GLY A 153 -20.92 -23.01 -20.94
C GLY A 153 -22.36 -22.59 -20.66
N TRP A 154 -23.27 -23.51 -20.90
CA TRP A 154 -24.69 -23.40 -20.59
C TRP A 154 -25.15 -24.57 -19.73
N ALA A 155 -25.73 -24.25 -18.57
CA ALA A 155 -26.45 -25.21 -17.74
C ALA A 155 -27.92 -25.23 -18.15
N SER A 156 -28.43 -26.42 -18.48
CA SER A 156 -29.80 -26.63 -18.98
C SER A 156 -30.86 -26.00 -18.07
N GLU A 157 -31.93 -25.51 -18.68
CA GLU A 157 -33.13 -25.04 -17.97
C GLU A 157 -33.95 -26.21 -17.42
N LYS A 158 -33.82 -27.40 -18.03
CA LYS A 158 -34.51 -28.61 -17.59
C LYS A 158 -33.72 -29.26 -16.46
N ARG A 159 -34.39 -29.43 -15.32
CA ARG A 159 -33.80 -30.09 -14.16
C ARG A 159 -33.62 -31.59 -14.44
N GLY A 160 -32.48 -32.12 -14.02
CA GLY A 160 -32.11 -33.54 -14.14
C GLY A 160 -31.31 -33.88 -15.38
N ASP A 161 -31.12 -32.94 -16.32
CA ASP A 161 -30.34 -33.16 -17.53
C ASP A 161 -28.85 -33.41 -17.21
N LEU A 162 -28.26 -32.63 -16.30
CA LEU A 162 -26.86 -32.84 -15.90
C LEU A 162 -26.73 -34.15 -15.12
N VAL A 163 -27.66 -34.44 -14.21
CA VAL A 163 -27.67 -35.71 -13.46
C VAL A 163 -27.71 -36.91 -14.43
N SER A 164 -28.60 -36.87 -15.42
CA SER A 164 -28.73 -37.95 -16.41
C SER A 164 -27.46 -38.09 -17.27
N ALA A 165 -26.86 -36.97 -17.66
CA ALA A 165 -25.64 -36.97 -18.48
C ALA A 165 -24.40 -37.47 -17.70
N LEU A 166 -24.27 -37.09 -16.42
CA LEU A 166 -23.15 -37.51 -15.57
C LEU A 166 -23.29 -38.95 -15.07
N ALA A 167 -24.53 -39.45 -14.90
CA ALA A 167 -24.77 -40.85 -14.56
C ALA A 167 -24.18 -41.82 -15.60
N LEU A 168 -24.17 -41.44 -16.90
CA LEU A 168 -23.52 -42.23 -17.96
C LEU A 168 -22.00 -42.34 -17.80
N LYS A 169 -21.39 -41.46 -17.01
CA LYS A 169 -19.96 -41.47 -16.66
C LYS A 169 -19.71 -42.07 -15.26
N GLY A 170 -20.72 -42.67 -14.64
CA GLY A 170 -20.61 -43.26 -13.29
C GLY A 170 -20.55 -42.23 -12.16
N ILE A 171 -20.89 -40.97 -12.43
CA ILE A 171 -20.89 -39.90 -11.43
C ILE A 171 -22.26 -39.83 -10.76
N THR A 172 -22.30 -39.97 -9.43
CA THR A 172 -23.53 -39.99 -8.65
C THR A 172 -23.96 -38.59 -8.19
N PRO A 173 -25.24 -38.39 -7.82
CA PRO A 173 -25.71 -37.14 -7.23
C PRO A 173 -24.92 -36.70 -5.98
N ASP A 174 -24.47 -37.65 -5.15
CA ASP A 174 -23.66 -37.33 -3.96
C ASP A 174 -22.29 -36.75 -4.34
N MET A 175 -21.62 -37.34 -5.33
CA MET A 175 -20.35 -36.80 -5.87
C MET A 175 -20.55 -35.40 -6.46
N MET A 176 -21.69 -35.16 -7.13
CA MET A 176 -22.04 -33.84 -7.67
C MET A 176 -22.31 -32.82 -6.55
N ALA A 177 -22.99 -33.22 -5.47
CA ALA A 177 -23.24 -32.35 -4.32
C ALA A 177 -21.93 -31.95 -3.63
N GLU A 178 -21.03 -32.89 -3.43
CA GLU A 178 -19.71 -32.66 -2.84
C GLU A 178 -18.82 -31.75 -3.71
N ALA A 179 -18.93 -31.89 -5.04
CA ALA A 179 -18.29 -30.98 -6.00
C ALA A 179 -18.97 -29.60 -6.08
N GLY A 180 -20.07 -29.38 -5.34
CA GLY A 180 -20.77 -28.09 -5.28
C GLY A 180 -21.70 -27.82 -6.48
N LEU A 181 -22.12 -28.86 -7.20
CA LEU A 181 -23.01 -28.75 -8.37
C LEU A 181 -24.50 -28.89 -8.01
N MET A 182 -24.81 -29.31 -6.78
CA MET A 182 -26.18 -29.52 -6.31
C MET A 182 -26.51 -28.66 -5.09
N ARG A 183 -27.79 -28.32 -4.96
CA ARG A 183 -28.37 -27.87 -3.69
C ARG A 183 -28.48 -29.08 -2.78
N VAL A 184 -28.15 -28.88 -1.51
CA VAL A 184 -28.26 -29.91 -0.48
C VAL A 184 -29.31 -29.53 0.56
N ASP A 185 -29.88 -30.53 1.25
CA ASP A 185 -30.69 -30.30 2.44
C ASP A 185 -29.82 -30.10 3.70
N GLU A 186 -30.46 -29.99 4.86
CA GLU A 186 -29.77 -29.82 6.15
C GLU A 186 -28.90 -31.02 6.54
N GLN A 187 -29.20 -32.21 6.00
CA GLN A 187 -28.41 -33.43 6.21
C GLN A 187 -27.31 -33.61 5.15
N GLY A 188 -27.21 -32.69 4.19
CA GLY A 188 -26.23 -32.76 3.10
C GLY A 188 -26.69 -33.57 1.89
N HIS A 189 -27.93 -34.08 1.86
CA HIS A 189 -28.40 -34.89 0.74
C HIS A 189 -28.74 -34.03 -0.49
N PRO A 190 -28.45 -34.52 -1.72
CA PRO A 190 -28.73 -33.77 -2.93
C PRO A 190 -30.23 -33.55 -3.17
N LYS A 191 -30.66 -32.30 -3.34
CA LYS A 191 -32.05 -31.91 -3.68
C LYS A 191 -32.28 -31.54 -5.13
N GLY A 192 -31.22 -31.17 -5.86
CA GLY A 192 -31.31 -30.79 -7.28
C GLY A 192 -30.16 -29.91 -7.74
N GLU A 193 -30.05 -29.71 -9.04
CA GLU A 193 -28.94 -28.96 -9.66
C GLU A 193 -28.94 -27.48 -9.22
N LEU A 194 -27.74 -26.98 -8.92
CA LEU A 194 -27.56 -25.61 -8.43
C LEU A 194 -27.62 -24.56 -9.55
N PHE A 195 -27.00 -24.85 -10.70
CA PHE A 195 -26.72 -23.90 -11.77
C PHE A 195 -27.76 -23.87 -12.91
N TRP A 196 -28.90 -24.54 -12.76
CA TRP A 196 -29.93 -24.66 -13.82
C TRP A 196 -30.31 -23.31 -14.47
N GLY A 197 -30.43 -23.30 -15.80
CA GLY A 197 -30.82 -22.14 -16.61
C GLY A 197 -29.82 -20.97 -16.58
N ARG A 198 -28.51 -21.27 -16.56
CA ARG A 198 -27.46 -20.25 -16.43
C ARG A 198 -26.35 -20.40 -17.44
N VAL A 199 -25.77 -19.27 -17.84
CA VAL A 199 -24.42 -19.22 -18.41
C VAL A 199 -23.42 -19.52 -17.32
N THR A 200 -22.49 -20.44 -17.57
CA THR A 200 -21.55 -20.94 -16.56
C THR A 200 -20.13 -20.43 -16.81
N PHE A 201 -19.47 -20.02 -15.72
CA PHE A 201 -18.12 -19.45 -15.69
C PHE A 201 -17.21 -20.39 -14.87
N PRO A 202 -16.33 -21.18 -15.49
CA PRO A 202 -15.44 -22.09 -14.77
C PRO A 202 -14.45 -21.32 -13.90
N ILE A 203 -14.34 -21.68 -12.62
CA ILE A 203 -13.44 -21.04 -11.65
C ILE A 203 -12.24 -21.95 -11.41
N ARG A 204 -11.03 -21.42 -11.60
CA ARG A 204 -9.78 -22.15 -11.47
C ARG A 204 -8.98 -21.71 -10.25
N ASP A 205 -8.23 -22.65 -9.68
CA ASP A 205 -7.26 -22.34 -8.64
C ASP A 205 -6.00 -21.69 -9.21
N ARG A 206 -5.04 -21.32 -8.35
CA ARG A 206 -3.77 -20.68 -8.79
C ARG A 206 -2.90 -21.55 -9.72
N LYS A 207 -3.19 -22.85 -9.83
CA LYS A 207 -2.50 -23.82 -10.71
C LYS A 207 -3.28 -24.09 -12.00
N GLY A 208 -4.44 -23.44 -12.21
CA GLY A 208 -5.29 -23.61 -13.37
C GLY A 208 -6.25 -24.81 -13.28
N ARG A 209 -6.32 -25.50 -12.14
CA ARG A 209 -7.24 -26.63 -11.93
C ARG A 209 -8.65 -26.11 -11.71
N LEU A 210 -9.64 -26.76 -12.33
CA LEU A 210 -11.04 -26.39 -12.16
C LEU A 210 -11.52 -26.80 -10.77
N VAL A 211 -12.05 -25.84 -10.02
CA VAL A 211 -12.44 -26.06 -8.61
C VAL A 211 -13.89 -25.69 -8.32
N SER A 212 -14.53 -24.86 -9.15
CA SER A 212 -15.94 -24.53 -9.02
C SER A 212 -16.48 -23.85 -10.28
N PHE A 213 -17.72 -23.38 -10.22
CA PHE A 213 -18.36 -22.58 -11.25
C PHE A 213 -19.04 -21.33 -10.67
N GLY A 214 -19.03 -20.26 -11.43
CA GLY A 214 -19.99 -19.17 -11.36
C GLY A 214 -21.13 -19.41 -12.37
N GLY A 215 -22.28 -18.80 -12.14
CA GLY A 215 -23.46 -18.96 -13.00
C GLY A 215 -24.30 -17.69 -13.08
N ARG A 216 -24.63 -17.24 -14.29
CA ARG A 216 -25.47 -16.07 -14.55
C ARG A 216 -26.81 -16.48 -15.19
N ILE A 217 -27.91 -16.07 -14.58
CA ILE A 217 -29.25 -16.24 -15.17
C ILE A 217 -29.51 -15.15 -16.23
N LEU A 218 -30.29 -15.47 -17.28
CA LEU A 218 -30.57 -14.55 -18.40
C LEU A 218 -31.93 -13.84 -18.31
N GLY A 219 -32.79 -14.23 -17.36
CA GLY A 219 -34.13 -13.67 -17.17
C GLY A 219 -34.39 -13.23 -15.73
N ASP A 220 -35.67 -13.12 -15.39
CA ASP A 220 -36.13 -12.65 -14.08
C ASP A 220 -35.91 -13.71 -13.01
N GLY A 221 -34.83 -13.56 -12.25
CA GLY A 221 -34.53 -14.42 -11.11
C GLY A 221 -33.38 -13.88 -10.29
N GLN A 222 -33.42 -14.15 -8.98
CA GLN A 222 -32.37 -13.75 -8.04
C GLN A 222 -31.71 -14.99 -7.42
N PRO A 223 -30.39 -14.95 -7.17
CA PRO A 223 -29.47 -13.87 -7.54
C PRO A 223 -29.08 -13.93 -9.03
N LYS A 224 -28.78 -12.76 -9.62
CA LYS A 224 -28.30 -12.62 -11.01
C LYS A 224 -27.05 -13.46 -11.28
N TYR A 225 -26.09 -13.39 -10.37
CA TYR A 225 -24.90 -14.24 -10.34
C TYR A 225 -24.93 -15.16 -9.13
N LEU A 226 -24.51 -16.40 -9.33
CA LEU A 226 -24.42 -17.43 -8.31
C LEU A 226 -23.05 -18.10 -8.37
N ASN A 227 -22.38 -18.23 -7.24
CA ASN A 227 -21.11 -18.96 -7.14
C ASN A 227 -21.36 -20.27 -6.42
N GLY A 228 -20.67 -21.34 -6.83
CA GLY A 228 -20.71 -22.64 -6.16
C GLY A 228 -20.44 -22.51 -4.65
N PRO A 229 -20.95 -23.43 -3.81
CA PRO A 229 -20.71 -23.41 -2.36
C PRO A 229 -19.23 -23.68 -2.04
N GLU A 230 -18.80 -23.43 -0.80
CA GLU A 230 -17.47 -23.89 -0.35
C GLU A 230 -17.38 -25.41 -0.46
N THR A 231 -16.25 -25.94 -0.93
CA THR A 231 -15.99 -27.39 -1.07
C THR A 231 -14.55 -27.70 -0.64
N PRO A 232 -14.14 -28.98 -0.50
CA PRO A 232 -12.75 -29.33 -0.19
C PRO A 232 -11.72 -28.78 -1.20
N VAL A 233 -12.15 -28.45 -2.43
CA VAL A 233 -11.29 -27.92 -3.49
C VAL A 233 -11.50 -26.43 -3.76
N PHE A 234 -12.56 -25.82 -3.21
CA PHE A 234 -12.94 -24.44 -3.51
C PHE A 234 -13.21 -23.61 -2.26
N SER A 235 -12.52 -22.47 -2.16
CA SER A 235 -12.81 -21.44 -1.17
C SER A 235 -12.89 -20.05 -1.78
N LYS A 236 -14.07 -19.42 -1.68
CA LYS A 236 -14.34 -18.07 -2.21
C LYS A 236 -13.43 -17.04 -1.58
N ARG A 237 -13.11 -17.21 -0.29
CA ARG A 237 -12.29 -16.28 0.49
C ARG A 237 -10.83 -16.23 0.05
N ARG A 238 -10.34 -17.23 -0.70
CA ARG A 238 -8.90 -17.35 -1.05
C ARG A 238 -8.62 -17.25 -2.54
N LEU A 239 -9.66 -17.41 -3.36
CA LEU A 239 -9.55 -17.47 -4.80
C LEU A 239 -10.07 -16.19 -5.45
N LEU A 240 -9.42 -15.85 -6.56
CA LEU A 240 -9.76 -14.76 -7.45
C LEU A 240 -9.96 -15.38 -8.83
N PHE A 241 -11.06 -15.05 -9.49
CA PHE A 241 -11.31 -15.47 -10.86
C PHE A 241 -10.23 -14.91 -11.80
N GLY A 242 -9.69 -15.75 -12.67
CA GLY A 242 -8.66 -15.36 -13.66
C GLY A 242 -7.24 -15.25 -13.10
N LEU A 243 -7.01 -15.49 -11.80
CA LEU A 243 -5.69 -15.33 -11.18
C LEU A 243 -4.64 -16.29 -11.73
N ASP A 244 -5.03 -17.50 -12.14
CA ASP A 244 -4.14 -18.45 -12.82
C ASP A 244 -3.54 -17.84 -14.09
N ARG A 245 -4.40 -17.21 -14.91
CA ARG A 245 -4.01 -16.56 -16.17
C ARG A 245 -3.24 -15.27 -15.93
N ALA A 246 -3.75 -14.43 -15.04
CA ALA A 246 -3.12 -13.16 -14.69
C ALA A 246 -1.71 -13.39 -14.14
N ARG A 247 -1.54 -14.35 -13.22
CA ARG A 247 -0.22 -14.70 -12.70
C ARG A 247 0.73 -15.17 -13.81
N ALA A 248 0.27 -16.05 -14.70
CA ALA A 248 1.07 -16.52 -15.83
C ALA A 248 1.50 -15.34 -16.73
N ALA A 249 0.59 -14.42 -17.03
CA ALA A 249 0.86 -13.26 -17.87
C ALA A 249 1.78 -12.23 -17.20
N VAL A 250 1.56 -11.92 -15.91
CA VAL A 250 2.32 -10.93 -15.12
C VAL A 250 3.74 -11.41 -14.81
N ARG A 251 3.97 -12.73 -14.74
CA ARG A 251 5.29 -13.31 -14.44
C ARG A 251 6.02 -13.93 -15.62
N ALA A 252 5.40 -14.00 -16.79
CA ALA A 252 6.04 -14.56 -17.98
C ALA A 252 7.41 -13.87 -18.24
N PRO A 253 8.47 -14.62 -18.59
CA PRO A 253 9.73 -14.03 -19.02
C PRO A 253 9.50 -13.11 -20.23
N ARG A 254 10.10 -11.92 -20.23
CA ARG A 254 9.94 -10.95 -21.32
C ARG A 254 11.27 -10.38 -21.77
N PRO A 255 11.38 -9.93 -23.04
CA PRO A 255 12.51 -9.16 -23.49
C PRO A 255 12.71 -7.90 -22.63
N LYS A 256 13.97 -7.47 -22.49
CA LYS A 256 14.31 -6.23 -21.78
C LYS A 256 13.56 -5.04 -22.38
N GLY A 257 12.96 -4.22 -21.52
CA GLY A 257 12.21 -3.02 -21.90
C GLY A 257 10.72 -3.25 -22.20
N VAL A 258 10.25 -4.50 -22.20
CA VAL A 258 8.81 -4.79 -22.30
C VAL A 258 8.19 -4.75 -20.92
N VAL A 259 7.28 -3.80 -20.70
CA VAL A 259 6.56 -3.62 -19.43
C VAL A 259 5.63 -4.82 -19.20
N ALA A 260 5.53 -5.24 -17.93
CA ALA A 260 4.55 -6.25 -17.54
C ALA A 260 3.13 -5.75 -17.76
N PRO A 261 2.16 -6.64 -18.08
CA PRO A 261 0.77 -6.31 -17.85
C PRO A 261 0.58 -5.95 -16.37
N ASP A 262 -0.18 -4.90 -16.08
CA ASP A 262 -0.64 -4.58 -14.74
C ASP A 262 -1.54 -5.70 -14.21
N LEU A 263 -1.43 -6.02 -12.90
CA LEU A 263 -2.42 -6.84 -12.22
C LEU A 263 -3.60 -5.94 -11.83
N VAL A 264 -4.77 -6.17 -12.44
CA VAL A 264 -5.97 -5.32 -12.26
C VAL A 264 -7.09 -6.15 -11.65
N VAL A 265 -7.63 -5.68 -10.53
CA VAL A 265 -8.80 -6.27 -9.88
C VAL A 265 -10.04 -5.51 -10.31
N VAL A 266 -11.02 -6.22 -10.86
CA VAL A 266 -12.34 -5.69 -11.27
C VAL A 266 -13.45 -6.42 -10.54
N GLU A 267 -14.70 -6.01 -10.70
CA GLU A 267 -15.82 -6.50 -9.88
C GLU A 267 -16.32 -7.89 -10.31
N GLY A 268 -16.39 -8.18 -11.62
CA GLY A 268 -17.10 -9.34 -12.13
C GLY A 268 -16.36 -10.23 -13.12
N TYR A 269 -16.94 -11.40 -13.37
CA TYR A 269 -16.46 -12.36 -14.38
C TYR A 269 -16.39 -11.75 -15.78
N MET A 270 -17.44 -11.03 -16.16
CA MET A 270 -17.56 -10.43 -17.48
C MET A 270 -16.48 -9.38 -17.72
N ASP A 271 -16.17 -8.57 -16.71
CA ASP A 271 -15.11 -7.55 -16.77
C ASP A 271 -13.76 -8.19 -17.00
N VAL A 272 -13.43 -9.26 -16.25
CA VAL A 272 -12.20 -10.03 -16.46
C VAL A 272 -12.12 -10.58 -17.88
N ILE A 273 -13.19 -11.22 -18.36
CA ILE A 273 -13.19 -11.87 -19.68
C ILE A 273 -13.06 -10.83 -20.79
N ALA A 274 -13.79 -9.71 -20.69
CA ALA A 274 -13.74 -8.61 -21.64
C ALA A 274 -12.35 -7.94 -21.67
N LEU A 275 -11.74 -7.72 -20.51
CA LEU A 275 -10.39 -7.17 -20.38
C LEU A 275 -9.32 -8.11 -20.95
N HIS A 276 -9.41 -9.41 -20.68
CA HIS A 276 -8.50 -10.40 -21.28
C HIS A 276 -8.63 -10.41 -22.81
N GLN A 277 -9.86 -10.35 -23.35
CA GLN A 277 -10.10 -10.25 -24.79
C GLN A 277 -9.48 -8.95 -25.38
N ALA A 278 -9.53 -7.85 -24.64
CA ALA A 278 -8.89 -6.59 -25.04
C ALA A 278 -7.36 -6.59 -24.89
N GLY A 279 -6.78 -7.65 -24.31
CA GLY A 279 -5.34 -7.82 -24.09
C GLY A 279 -4.83 -7.37 -22.72
N PHE A 280 -5.71 -7.01 -21.80
CA PHE A 280 -5.39 -6.77 -20.39
C PHE A 280 -5.40 -8.10 -19.62
N THR A 281 -4.44 -8.96 -19.93
CA THR A 281 -4.36 -10.34 -19.43
C THR A 281 -4.05 -10.46 -17.93
N GLY A 282 -3.78 -9.33 -17.25
CA GLY A 282 -3.62 -9.26 -15.80
C GLY A 282 -4.92 -9.02 -15.04
N ALA A 283 -6.08 -9.01 -15.69
CA ALA A 283 -7.36 -8.78 -15.00
C ALA A 283 -7.80 -10.00 -14.16
N VAL A 284 -8.31 -9.74 -12.95
CA VAL A 284 -8.87 -10.71 -12.00
C VAL A 284 -10.09 -10.16 -11.27
N ALA A 285 -10.93 -11.01 -10.67
CA ALA A 285 -12.10 -10.56 -9.91
C ALA A 285 -12.33 -11.39 -8.63
N PRO A 286 -12.82 -10.79 -7.53
CA PRO A 286 -13.25 -11.53 -6.35
C PRO A 286 -14.49 -12.38 -6.64
N LEU A 287 -14.61 -13.51 -5.94
CA LEU A 287 -15.73 -14.46 -6.09
C LEU A 287 -16.88 -14.14 -5.12
N GLY A 288 -17.05 -12.87 -4.75
CA GLY A 288 -17.96 -12.38 -3.72
C GLY A 288 -18.09 -10.86 -3.76
N THR A 289 -18.70 -10.27 -2.74
CA THR A 289 -19.03 -8.83 -2.73
C THR A 289 -17.89 -7.90 -2.30
N ALA A 290 -16.85 -8.42 -1.65
CA ALA A 290 -15.70 -7.62 -1.22
C ALA A 290 -14.43 -8.47 -1.24
N LEU A 291 -13.29 -7.80 -1.47
CA LEU A 291 -11.97 -8.41 -1.34
C LEU A 291 -11.73 -8.85 0.10
N THR A 292 -11.10 -10.01 0.26
CA THR A 292 -10.67 -10.53 1.57
C THR A 292 -9.17 -10.28 1.81
N PRO A 293 -8.71 -10.36 3.06
CA PRO A 293 -7.29 -10.33 3.38
C PRO A 293 -6.47 -11.37 2.61
N GLU A 294 -6.95 -12.61 2.51
CA GLU A 294 -6.23 -13.69 1.82
C GLU A 294 -6.15 -13.46 0.31
N GLN A 295 -7.14 -12.78 -0.27
CA GLN A 295 -7.10 -12.37 -1.68
C GLN A 295 -6.11 -11.23 -1.90
N LEU A 296 -6.04 -10.24 -1.00
CA LEU A 296 -5.05 -9.16 -1.07
C LEU A 296 -3.62 -9.71 -0.97
N GLU A 297 -3.37 -10.63 -0.05
CA GLU A 297 -2.08 -11.33 0.02
C GLU A 297 -1.78 -12.12 -1.26
N ALA A 298 -2.78 -12.76 -1.85
CA ALA A 298 -2.63 -13.45 -3.14
C ALA A 298 -2.20 -12.49 -4.26
N LEU A 299 -2.77 -11.30 -4.29
CA LEU A 299 -2.45 -10.26 -5.27
C LEU A 299 -1.02 -9.75 -5.06
N TRP A 300 -0.63 -9.42 -3.82
CA TRP A 300 0.71 -8.93 -3.49
C TRP A 300 1.83 -9.94 -3.69
N GLN A 301 1.50 -11.23 -3.75
CA GLN A 301 2.43 -12.25 -4.20
C GLN A 301 2.71 -12.13 -5.69
N VAL A 302 1.75 -11.67 -6.51
CA VAL A 302 1.88 -11.57 -7.97
C VAL A 302 2.42 -10.21 -8.40
N ASP A 303 1.90 -9.12 -7.85
CA ASP A 303 2.28 -7.73 -8.11
C ASP A 303 2.30 -6.96 -6.79
N ARG A 304 3.36 -6.19 -6.52
CA ARG A 304 3.51 -5.42 -5.28
C ARG A 304 2.59 -4.19 -5.21
N ALA A 305 2.08 -3.71 -6.34
CA ALA A 305 1.21 -2.54 -6.42
C ALA A 305 0.04 -2.72 -7.41
N PRO A 306 -0.86 -3.72 -7.16
CA PRO A 306 -1.97 -4.01 -8.05
C PRO A 306 -2.97 -2.85 -8.10
N ILE A 307 -3.67 -2.75 -9.22
CA ILE A 307 -4.74 -1.78 -9.46
C ILE A 307 -6.06 -2.38 -9.00
N LEU A 308 -6.78 -1.69 -8.12
CA LEU A 308 -8.17 -1.96 -7.79
C LEU A 308 -9.05 -1.02 -8.61
N CYS A 309 -9.75 -1.58 -9.60
CA CYS A 309 -10.65 -0.87 -10.48
C CYS A 309 -12.09 -1.07 -10.00
N PHE A 310 -12.78 0.04 -9.73
CA PHE A 310 -14.16 0.05 -9.25
C PHE A 310 -15.05 0.81 -10.20
N ASP A 311 -16.31 0.38 -10.28
CA ASP A 311 -17.32 1.06 -11.07
C ASP A 311 -17.50 2.51 -10.57
N GLY A 312 -17.86 3.41 -11.49
CA GLY A 312 -17.98 4.83 -11.16
C GLY A 312 -19.16 5.18 -10.25
N ASP A 313 -20.01 4.21 -9.89
CA ASP A 313 -21.21 4.47 -9.12
C ASP A 313 -20.98 4.56 -7.59
N ALA A 314 -22.06 4.77 -6.84
CA ALA A 314 -21.99 4.82 -5.39
C ALA A 314 -21.63 3.47 -4.75
N ALA A 315 -21.90 2.34 -5.41
CA ALA A 315 -21.53 1.02 -4.93
C ALA A 315 -20.03 0.77 -5.11
N GLY A 316 -19.46 1.11 -6.27
CA GLY A 316 -18.02 1.03 -6.53
C GLY A 316 -17.21 1.90 -5.58
N ARG A 317 -17.66 3.14 -5.28
CA ARG A 317 -17.03 3.97 -4.23
C ARG A 317 -17.06 3.34 -2.84
N ARG A 318 -18.17 2.69 -2.44
CA ARG A 318 -18.24 1.96 -1.17
C ARG A 318 -17.34 0.73 -1.17
N ALA A 319 -17.24 0.03 -2.31
CA ALA A 319 -16.33 -1.10 -2.47
C ALA A 319 -14.86 -0.65 -2.34
N ALA A 320 -14.50 0.51 -2.89
CA ALA A 320 -13.18 1.10 -2.75
C ALA A 320 -12.83 1.40 -1.28
N VAL A 321 -13.75 2.01 -0.52
CA VAL A 321 -13.57 2.23 0.93
C VAL A 321 -13.34 0.91 1.65
N LYS A 322 -14.17 -0.09 1.37
CA LYS A 322 -14.07 -1.40 2.04
C LYS A 322 -12.77 -2.13 1.68
N ALA A 323 -12.31 -2.02 0.44
CA ALA A 323 -11.04 -2.57 0.01
C ALA A 323 -9.86 -1.88 0.71
N ALA A 324 -9.92 -0.55 0.87
CA ALA A 324 -8.95 0.20 1.66
C ALA A 324 -8.92 -0.25 3.13
N GLU A 325 -10.07 -0.31 3.79
CA GLU A 325 -10.19 -0.79 5.18
C GLU A 325 -9.67 -2.22 5.36
N THR A 326 -9.86 -3.08 4.37
CA THR A 326 -9.34 -4.46 4.39
C THR A 326 -7.83 -4.51 4.15
N GLY A 327 -7.31 -3.60 3.30
CA GLY A 327 -5.90 -3.58 2.91
C GLY A 327 -4.97 -2.89 3.90
N LEU A 328 -5.41 -1.80 4.54
CA LEU A 328 -4.58 -1.00 5.45
C LEU A 328 -3.93 -1.83 6.57
N PRO A 329 -4.63 -2.76 7.26
CA PRO A 329 -4.02 -3.63 8.27
C PRO A 329 -2.94 -4.59 7.75
N LEU A 330 -2.88 -4.79 6.43
CA LEU A 330 -1.98 -5.74 5.79
C LEU A 330 -0.82 -5.03 5.06
N LEU A 331 -0.85 -3.70 4.96
CA LEU A 331 0.19 -2.93 4.29
C LEU A 331 1.53 -3.06 5.01
N LYS A 332 2.58 -3.17 4.20
CA LYS A 332 3.99 -3.20 4.57
C LYS A 332 4.72 -2.25 3.61
N GLN A 333 5.97 -1.92 3.91
CA GLN A 333 6.76 -0.98 3.11
C GLN A 333 6.81 -1.35 1.61
N ASP A 334 6.81 -2.65 1.28
CA ASP A 334 6.87 -3.13 -0.10
C ASP A 334 5.50 -3.33 -0.76
N TYR A 335 4.39 -3.14 -0.04
CA TYR A 335 3.03 -3.41 -0.52
C TYR A 335 2.29 -2.11 -0.70
N SER A 336 1.69 -1.93 -1.88
CA SER A 336 0.86 -0.78 -2.18
C SER A 336 -0.42 -1.22 -2.89
N LEU A 337 -1.38 -0.30 -2.99
CA LEU A 337 -2.59 -0.44 -3.79
C LEU A 337 -2.76 0.83 -4.62
N ARG A 338 -3.11 0.66 -5.89
CA ARG A 338 -3.54 1.76 -6.76
C ARG A 338 -5.04 1.66 -6.97
N ILE A 339 -5.74 2.78 -6.98
CA ILE A 339 -7.19 2.83 -7.15
C ILE A 339 -7.50 3.49 -8.48
N CYS A 340 -8.33 2.83 -9.28
CA CYS A 340 -8.88 3.35 -10.53
C CYS A 340 -10.39 3.42 -10.40
N LEU A 341 -10.95 4.63 -10.26
CA LEU A 341 -12.38 4.85 -10.25
C LEU A 341 -12.84 5.15 -11.68
N LEU A 342 -13.77 4.35 -12.21
CA LEU A 342 -14.31 4.57 -13.54
C LEU A 342 -15.28 5.77 -13.56
N PRO A 343 -15.59 6.34 -14.74
CA PRO A 343 -16.63 7.35 -14.86
C PRO A 343 -18.00 6.83 -14.42
N ASP A 344 -18.85 7.73 -13.93
CA ASP A 344 -20.21 7.38 -13.49
C ASP A 344 -20.96 6.58 -14.58
N GLY A 345 -21.45 5.39 -14.22
CA GLY A 345 -22.26 4.52 -15.08
C GLY A 345 -21.47 3.64 -16.05
N GLU A 346 -20.15 3.62 -15.99
CA GLU A 346 -19.31 2.70 -16.78
C GLU A 346 -18.77 1.55 -15.91
N ASP A 347 -18.73 0.35 -16.49
CA ASP A 347 -18.01 -0.83 -15.99
C ASP A 347 -16.84 -1.15 -16.98
N PRO A 348 -15.82 -1.95 -16.58
CA PRO A 348 -14.71 -2.25 -17.48
C PRO A 348 -15.14 -2.89 -18.81
N ASP A 349 -16.15 -3.76 -18.82
CA ASP A 349 -16.69 -4.38 -20.04
C ASP A 349 -17.30 -3.32 -20.98
N SER A 350 -18.17 -2.44 -20.48
CA SER A 350 -18.80 -1.36 -21.23
C SER A 350 -17.77 -0.38 -21.76
N LEU A 351 -16.79 -0.02 -20.94
CA LEU A 351 -15.76 0.95 -21.29
C LEU A 351 -14.84 0.43 -22.40
N VAL A 352 -14.42 -0.83 -22.33
CA VAL A 352 -13.66 -1.49 -23.41
C VAL A 352 -14.44 -1.44 -24.73
N ARG A 353 -15.75 -1.66 -24.69
CA ARG A 353 -16.61 -1.66 -25.88
C ARG A 353 -16.86 -0.27 -26.45
N THR A 354 -17.09 0.72 -25.60
CA THR A 354 -17.51 2.08 -26.02
C THR A 354 -16.33 2.97 -26.37
N ARG A 355 -15.22 2.87 -25.62
CA ARG A 355 -14.04 3.75 -25.76
C ARG A 355 -12.79 3.03 -26.26
N GLY A 356 -12.80 1.71 -26.31
CA GLY A 356 -11.72 0.90 -26.84
C GLY A 356 -10.55 0.70 -25.86
N ARG A 357 -9.62 -0.17 -26.27
CA ARG A 357 -8.46 -0.57 -25.47
C ARG A 357 -7.60 0.60 -25.00
N GLN A 358 -7.35 1.59 -25.86
CA GLN A 358 -6.44 2.69 -25.55
C GLN A 358 -6.95 3.54 -24.37
N ALA A 359 -8.24 3.86 -24.35
CA ALA A 359 -8.84 4.62 -23.25
C ALA A 359 -8.75 3.88 -21.90
N VAL A 360 -8.96 2.56 -21.92
CA VAL A 360 -8.83 1.71 -20.73
C VAL A 360 -7.38 1.67 -20.23
N ALA A 361 -6.41 1.59 -21.15
CA ALA A 361 -4.99 1.62 -20.80
C ALA A 361 -4.59 2.95 -20.14
N GLU A 362 -5.07 4.08 -20.68
CA GLU A 362 -4.84 5.41 -20.10
C GLU A 362 -5.46 5.54 -18.71
N MET A 363 -6.64 4.94 -18.48
CA MET A 363 -7.26 4.92 -17.15
C MET A 363 -6.47 4.11 -16.13
N PHE A 364 -5.97 2.94 -16.51
CA PHE A 364 -5.12 2.13 -15.62
C PHE A 364 -3.77 2.80 -15.37
N ALA A 365 -3.20 3.48 -16.37
CA ALA A 365 -2.00 4.27 -16.20
C ALA A 365 -2.20 5.47 -15.25
N ALA A 366 -3.41 6.06 -15.25
CA ALA A 366 -3.80 7.14 -14.35
C ALA A 366 -4.29 6.67 -12.97
N ALA A 367 -4.23 5.37 -12.66
CA ALA A 367 -4.64 4.84 -11.37
C ALA A 367 -3.81 5.47 -10.24
N GLN A 368 -4.50 6.03 -9.25
CA GLN A 368 -3.89 6.83 -8.19
C GLN A 368 -3.45 5.97 -7.00
N PRO A 369 -2.41 6.34 -6.26
CA PRO A 369 -2.06 5.68 -5.00
C PRO A 369 -3.23 5.66 -4.02
N LEU A 370 -3.33 4.60 -3.21
CA LEU A 370 -4.36 4.47 -2.17
C LEU A 370 -4.45 5.70 -1.27
N SER A 371 -3.29 6.25 -0.83
CA SER A 371 -3.23 7.43 0.03
C SER A 371 -3.92 8.66 -0.57
N GLU A 372 -3.82 8.86 -1.89
CA GLU A 372 -4.48 9.95 -2.58
C GLU A 372 -6.00 9.74 -2.55
N VAL A 373 -6.48 8.59 -3.02
CA VAL A 373 -7.92 8.35 -3.19
C VAL A 373 -8.64 8.18 -1.86
N LEU A 374 -7.96 7.69 -0.83
CA LEU A 374 -8.53 7.44 0.49
C LEU A 374 -9.12 8.70 1.14
N PHE A 375 -8.50 9.87 0.94
CA PHE A 375 -9.07 11.13 1.42
C PHE A 375 -10.43 11.41 0.78
N ASP A 376 -10.51 11.38 -0.56
CA ASP A 376 -11.73 11.70 -1.31
C ASP A 376 -12.88 10.74 -0.96
N LEU A 377 -12.55 9.46 -0.84
CA LEU A 377 -13.49 8.42 -0.43
C LEU A 377 -14.07 8.68 0.96
N LEU A 378 -13.25 9.14 1.91
CA LEU A 378 -13.68 9.41 3.29
C LEU A 378 -14.31 10.78 3.47
N SER A 379 -13.99 11.76 2.62
CA SER A 379 -14.56 13.11 2.63
C SER A 379 -15.84 13.24 1.81
N THR A 380 -16.29 12.17 1.15
CA THR A 380 -17.52 12.17 0.34
C THR A 380 -18.72 12.62 1.18
N GLY A 381 -19.38 13.70 0.76
CA GLY A 381 -20.51 14.31 1.48
C GLY A 381 -20.14 15.52 2.35
N ALA A 382 -18.85 15.79 2.56
CA ALA A 382 -18.35 16.92 3.37
C ALA A 382 -17.87 18.08 2.47
N ASN A 383 -18.77 18.71 1.71
CA ASN A 383 -18.41 19.79 0.77
C ASN A 383 -18.21 21.16 1.44
N ASN A 384 -18.88 21.42 2.56
CA ASN A 384 -18.66 22.60 3.40
C ASN A 384 -18.97 22.26 4.87
N PRO A 385 -18.19 21.35 5.48
CA PRO A 385 -18.53 20.78 6.77
C PRO A 385 -18.41 21.81 7.90
N GLY A 386 -19.36 21.76 8.82
CA GLY A 386 -19.28 22.50 10.09
C GLY A 386 -18.07 22.06 10.94
N PRO A 387 -17.69 22.81 11.99
CA PRO A 387 -16.59 22.44 12.88
C PRO A 387 -16.68 20.99 13.41
N GLU A 388 -17.89 20.53 13.74
CA GLU A 388 -18.18 19.18 14.24
C GLU A 388 -17.89 18.12 13.18
N GLU A 389 -18.38 18.32 11.96
CA GLU A 389 -18.16 17.40 10.83
C GLU A 389 -16.69 17.38 10.40
N ARG A 390 -16.00 18.51 10.47
CA ARG A 390 -14.55 18.61 10.25
C ARG A 390 -13.76 17.83 11.31
N ALA A 391 -14.14 17.95 12.57
CA ALA A 391 -13.52 17.20 13.66
C ALA A 391 -13.76 15.69 13.49
N ALA A 392 -14.97 15.29 13.11
CA ALA A 392 -15.32 13.90 12.84
C ALA A 392 -14.52 13.32 11.66
N LEU A 393 -14.41 14.04 10.55
CA LEU A 393 -13.61 13.62 9.39
C LEU A 393 -12.12 13.50 9.76
N ARG A 394 -11.55 14.50 10.45
CA ARG A 394 -10.15 14.46 10.90
C ARG A 394 -9.86 13.25 11.80
N ARG A 395 -10.78 12.96 12.73
CA ARG A 395 -10.70 11.78 13.61
C ARG A 395 -10.70 10.50 12.76
N ARG A 396 -11.63 10.38 11.81
CA ARG A 396 -11.73 9.23 10.92
C ARG A 396 -10.47 9.00 10.08
N LEU A 397 -9.90 10.05 9.48
CA LEU A 397 -8.65 9.98 8.72
C LEU A 397 -7.49 9.46 9.58
N THR A 398 -7.42 9.93 10.83
CA THR A 398 -6.41 9.50 11.80
C THR A 398 -6.60 8.05 12.22
N GLU A 399 -7.84 7.63 12.48
CA GLU A 399 -8.18 6.25 12.85
C GLU A 399 -7.84 5.27 11.72
N VAL A 400 -8.17 5.62 10.48
CA VAL A 400 -7.90 4.80 9.29
C VAL A 400 -6.40 4.65 9.04
N ALA A 401 -5.61 5.73 9.15
CA ALA A 401 -4.14 5.62 9.06
C ALA A 401 -3.56 4.75 10.19
N GLY A 402 -4.16 4.79 11.38
CA GLY A 402 -3.78 3.97 12.54
C GLY A 402 -4.06 2.47 12.39
N LEU A 403 -4.80 2.04 11.36
CA LEU A 403 -4.99 0.62 11.04
C LEU A 403 -3.70 -0.02 10.50
N ILE A 404 -2.77 0.76 9.95
CA ILE A 404 -1.51 0.27 9.42
C ILE A 404 -0.59 -0.17 10.59
N PRO A 405 -0.09 -1.43 10.61
CA PRO A 405 0.74 -1.91 11.72
C PRO A 405 2.12 -1.23 11.80
N ASP A 406 2.76 -1.00 10.66
CA ASP A 406 4.05 -0.32 10.56
C ASP A 406 3.90 1.16 10.96
N LYS A 407 4.62 1.58 12.01
CA LYS A 407 4.46 2.92 12.60
C LYS A 407 4.98 4.03 11.70
N THR A 408 6.02 3.78 10.93
CA THR A 408 6.57 4.75 9.98
C THR A 408 5.58 4.96 8.84
N LEU A 409 5.10 3.86 8.23
CA LEU A 409 4.12 3.91 7.16
C LEU A 409 2.78 4.51 7.61
N ALA A 410 2.31 4.16 8.81
CA ALA A 410 1.12 4.77 9.40
C ALA A 410 1.26 6.29 9.59
N SER A 411 2.46 6.75 9.98
CA SER A 411 2.77 8.18 10.11
C SER A 411 2.71 8.89 8.76
N GLU A 412 3.31 8.31 7.71
CA GLU A 412 3.30 8.87 6.36
C GLU A 412 1.88 8.98 5.77
N TYR A 413 1.07 7.92 5.93
CA TYR A 413 -0.34 7.95 5.52
C TYR A 413 -1.12 9.02 6.30
N ARG A 414 -0.90 9.13 7.61
CA ARG A 414 -1.54 10.14 8.44
C ARG A 414 -1.17 11.55 7.99
N SER A 415 0.10 11.84 7.79
CA SER A 415 0.57 13.15 7.32
C SER A 415 -0.07 13.49 5.97
N THR A 416 0.01 12.58 5.00
CA THR A 416 -0.58 12.75 3.67
C THR A 416 -2.08 13.06 3.72
N LEU A 417 -2.85 12.31 4.52
CA LEU A 417 -4.30 12.52 4.65
C LEU A 417 -4.64 13.83 5.36
N LEU A 418 -3.88 14.22 6.38
CA LEU A 418 -4.09 15.46 7.12
C LEU A 418 -3.70 16.70 6.30
N ASP A 419 -2.61 16.63 5.54
CA ASP A 419 -2.22 17.71 4.64
C ASP A 419 -3.32 17.98 3.62
N ARG A 420 -3.86 16.93 3.01
CA ARG A 420 -4.98 17.04 2.08
C ARG A 420 -6.27 17.55 2.75
N PHE A 421 -6.53 17.17 4.00
CA PHE A 421 -7.62 17.75 4.80
C PHE A 421 -7.45 19.26 4.99
N PHE A 422 -6.26 19.73 5.35
CA PHE A 422 -6.01 21.15 5.60
C PHE A 422 -6.04 21.97 4.31
N THR A 423 -5.51 21.47 3.19
CA THR A 423 -5.58 22.17 1.91
C THR A 423 -7.03 22.31 1.43
N THR A 424 -7.85 21.27 1.59
CA THR A 424 -9.26 21.25 1.15
C THR A 424 -10.14 22.20 1.95
N PHE A 425 -9.97 22.29 3.28
CA PHE A 425 -10.85 23.09 4.16
C PHE A 425 -10.26 24.42 4.65
N ARG A 426 -9.19 24.93 4.01
CA ARG A 426 -8.71 26.30 4.26
C ARG A 426 -9.78 27.31 3.81
N ARG A 427 -10.26 28.15 4.74
CA ARG A 427 -11.17 29.27 4.42
C ARG A 427 -10.47 30.21 3.44
N GLY A 428 -11.08 30.45 2.27
CA GLY A 428 -10.65 31.51 1.37
C GLY A 428 -10.72 32.86 2.09
N GLY A 429 -9.57 33.47 2.35
CA GLY A 429 -9.50 34.87 2.76
C GLY A 429 -10.06 35.73 1.63
N GLY A 430 -11.11 36.51 1.92
CA GLY A 430 -11.70 37.44 0.99
C GLY A 430 -10.65 38.43 0.47
N LYS A 431 -10.64 38.63 -0.85
CA LYS A 431 -9.85 39.68 -1.51
C LYS A 431 -10.25 41.04 -0.95
N TRP A 432 -9.36 41.64 -0.15
CA TRP A 432 -9.43 43.06 0.20
C TRP A 432 -8.73 43.86 -0.90
N ASN A 433 -9.51 44.63 -1.68
CA ASN A 433 -8.98 45.53 -2.72
C ASN A 433 -8.47 46.83 -2.06
N GLY A 434 -7.16 46.91 -1.82
CA GLY A 434 -6.43 48.17 -1.56
C GLY A 434 -5.74 48.69 -2.83
N PRO A 435 -5.49 50.00 -2.96
CA PRO A 435 -5.32 50.66 -4.26
C PRO A 435 -3.96 50.42 -4.95
N GLN A 436 -4.04 50.37 -6.28
CA GLN A 436 -2.99 50.07 -7.26
C GLN A 436 -1.69 50.89 -7.10
N SER A 437 -0.55 50.21 -7.17
CA SER A 437 0.71 50.77 -7.67
C SER A 437 1.25 49.93 -8.85
N ARG A 438 2.03 50.58 -9.73
CA ARG A 438 2.19 50.29 -11.16
C ARG A 438 3.29 49.25 -11.50
N LYS A 439 3.02 48.56 -12.62
CA LYS A 439 3.76 47.55 -13.41
C LYS A 439 5.29 47.73 -13.63
N ALA A 440 5.98 46.59 -13.82
CA ALA A 440 6.99 46.36 -14.87
C ALA A 440 7.13 44.85 -15.22
N ASN A 441 7.73 44.53 -16.38
CA ASN A 441 7.48 43.40 -17.31
C ASN A 441 8.18 42.03 -17.03
N ALA A 442 7.63 40.96 -17.64
CA ALA A 442 8.04 39.54 -17.60
C ALA A 442 8.97 39.09 -18.76
N PRO A 443 9.60 37.90 -18.70
CA PRO A 443 9.15 36.77 -19.55
C PRO A 443 9.17 35.37 -18.87
N ALA A 444 8.74 34.33 -19.61
CA ALA A 444 7.98 33.16 -19.15
C ALA A 444 8.73 31.80 -19.07
N SER A 445 8.30 30.88 -18.16
CA SER A 445 7.94 29.45 -18.43
C SER A 445 7.61 28.60 -17.16
N VAL A 446 6.41 27.99 -17.14
CA VAL A 446 5.92 26.70 -16.53
C VAL A 446 5.79 26.54 -14.98
N PRO A 447 4.74 25.84 -14.46
CA PRO A 447 4.06 26.18 -13.20
C PRO A 447 4.30 25.20 -12.03
N GLY A 448 4.18 25.73 -10.79
CA GLY A 448 3.92 24.90 -9.60
C GLY A 448 4.36 25.52 -8.27
N ALA A 449 3.53 26.38 -7.65
CA ALA A 449 3.42 26.60 -6.19
C ALA A 449 2.35 27.67 -5.89
N VAL A 450 1.43 27.39 -4.95
CA VAL A 450 0.48 28.38 -4.38
C VAL A 450 1.16 29.04 -3.16
N PRO A 451 1.01 30.37 -2.94
CA PRO A 451 1.96 31.14 -2.13
C PRO A 451 1.82 30.87 -0.62
N VAL A 452 2.89 30.36 -0.03
CA VAL A 452 3.22 30.59 1.39
C VAL A 452 3.61 32.06 1.51
N ASN A 453 3.30 32.75 2.60
CA ASN A 453 3.99 34.01 2.90
C ASN A 453 5.43 33.64 3.29
N MET A 454 6.24 33.36 2.27
CA MET A 454 7.61 32.83 2.36
C MET A 454 8.47 33.68 3.27
N ASP A 455 8.16 34.97 3.38
CA ASP A 455 8.91 35.94 4.18
C ASP A 455 8.77 35.67 5.70
N GLN A 456 7.57 35.34 6.19
CA GLN A 456 7.37 35.10 7.63
C GLN A 456 7.89 33.73 8.10
N THR A 457 7.75 32.67 7.30
CA THR A 457 8.31 31.35 7.64
C THR A 457 9.82 31.38 7.62
N ARG A 458 10.40 31.97 6.55
CA ARG A 458 11.85 32.13 6.43
C ARG A 458 12.40 33.01 7.54
N GLU A 459 11.75 34.11 7.87
CA GLU A 459 12.20 34.98 8.96
C GLU A 459 12.12 34.29 10.33
N ARG A 460 11.09 33.48 10.60
CA ARG A 460 11.02 32.68 11.84
C ARG A 460 12.13 31.64 11.91
N GLN A 461 12.41 30.95 10.81
CA GLN A 461 13.51 29.97 10.73
C GLN A 461 14.87 30.65 10.92
N ARG A 462 15.06 31.84 10.33
CA ARG A 462 16.24 32.67 10.54
C ARG A 462 16.40 33.07 12.01
N LEU A 463 15.36 33.62 12.63
CA LEU A 463 15.35 34.01 14.05
C LEU A 463 15.64 32.82 14.97
N MET A 464 15.14 31.63 14.65
CA MET A 464 15.42 30.42 15.42
C MET A 464 16.90 30.02 15.36
N LEU A 465 17.55 30.13 14.20
CA LEU A 465 18.99 29.88 14.07
C LEU A 465 19.81 30.99 14.71
N GLU A 466 19.38 32.24 14.58
CA GLU A 466 20.00 33.41 15.22
C GLU A 466 20.01 33.27 16.75
N LEU A 467 18.91 32.84 17.36
CA LEU A 467 18.85 32.56 18.80
C LEU A 467 19.85 31.47 19.23
N LEU A 468 20.10 30.46 18.40
CA LEU A 468 21.08 29.41 18.70
C LEU A 468 22.52 29.88 18.51
N LEU A 469 22.78 30.78 17.56
CA LEU A 469 24.09 31.43 17.43
C LEU A 469 24.39 32.34 18.62
N LEU A 470 23.36 32.96 19.21
CA LEU A 470 23.48 33.83 20.38
C LEU A 470 23.58 33.05 21.70
N HIS A 471 22.93 31.90 21.78
CA HIS A 471 22.92 31.05 22.95
C HIS A 471 23.22 29.60 22.55
N PRO A 472 24.49 29.27 22.22
CA PRO A 472 24.82 27.95 21.68
C PRO A 472 24.53 26.82 22.68
N VAL A 473 24.63 27.11 23.98
CA VAL A 473 24.18 26.26 25.10
C VAL A 473 22.77 25.65 24.90
N LEU A 474 21.89 26.28 24.11
CA LEU A 474 20.55 25.76 23.83
C LEU A 474 20.52 24.64 22.77
N VAL A 475 21.55 24.50 21.93
CA VAL A 475 21.56 23.53 20.81
C VAL A 475 21.33 22.09 21.27
N PRO A 476 22.00 21.57 22.32
CA PRO A 476 21.77 20.19 22.77
C PRO A 476 20.33 19.96 23.26
N GLU A 477 19.66 21.01 23.74
CA GLU A 477 18.27 20.92 24.23
C GLU A 477 17.25 20.86 23.09
N VAL A 478 17.59 21.41 21.93
CA VAL A 478 16.68 21.51 20.78
C VAL A 478 17.12 20.66 19.58
N GLU A 479 18.22 19.91 19.69
CA GLU A 479 18.85 19.13 18.62
C GLU A 479 17.85 18.27 17.82
N GLU A 480 16.99 17.51 18.51
CA GLU A 480 15.96 16.68 17.88
C GLU A 480 14.95 17.51 17.06
N ALA A 481 14.56 18.68 17.58
CA ALA A 481 13.64 19.60 16.93
C ALA A 481 14.31 20.38 15.79
N LEU A 482 15.58 20.75 15.96
CA LEU A 482 16.42 21.43 14.98
C LEU A 482 16.68 20.54 13.75
N CYS A 483 16.90 19.24 13.94
CA CYS A 483 17.01 18.25 12.86
C CYS A 483 15.73 18.15 12.00
N ARG A 484 14.56 18.41 12.60
CA ARG A 484 13.25 18.35 11.93
C ARG A 484 12.88 19.63 11.18
N LEU A 485 13.64 20.70 11.35
CA LEU A 485 13.38 21.96 10.66
C LEU A 485 13.58 21.79 9.15
N ASP A 486 12.56 22.17 8.37
CA ASP A 486 12.65 22.23 6.92
C ASP A 486 13.26 23.58 6.51
N LEU A 487 14.60 23.64 6.53
CA LEU A 487 15.38 24.87 6.34
C LEU A 487 15.77 25.06 4.87
N PRO A 488 15.75 26.30 4.35
CA PRO A 488 16.44 26.68 3.11
C PRO A 488 17.91 26.25 3.14
N GLU A 489 18.50 26.02 1.96
CA GLU A 489 19.88 25.52 1.80
C GLU A 489 20.92 26.37 2.57
N GLU A 490 20.81 27.69 2.47
CA GLU A 490 21.64 28.68 3.19
C GLU A 490 21.51 28.63 4.74
N PHE A 491 20.42 28.07 5.26
CA PHE A 491 20.19 27.89 6.70
C PHE A 491 20.56 26.46 7.16
N ALA A 492 20.53 25.50 6.24
CA ALA A 492 20.89 24.11 6.50
C ALA A 492 22.38 23.96 6.85
N GLU A 493 23.25 24.78 6.27
CA GLU A 493 24.69 24.80 6.59
C GLU A 493 24.94 25.27 8.03
N VAL A 494 24.23 26.32 8.48
CA VAL A 494 24.31 26.80 9.88
C VAL A 494 23.81 25.75 10.86
N ARG A 495 22.73 25.03 10.52
CA ARG A 495 22.25 23.91 11.31
C ARG A 495 23.31 22.80 11.41
N ALA A 496 23.89 22.38 10.28
CA ALA A 496 24.87 21.30 10.26
C ALA A 496 26.07 21.64 11.16
N LEU A 497 26.61 22.85 11.02
CA LEU A 497 27.68 23.38 11.86
C LEU A 497 27.36 23.32 13.37
N LEU A 498 26.18 23.81 13.78
CA LEU A 498 25.78 23.81 15.20
C LEU A 498 25.60 22.38 15.75
N LEU A 499 25.07 21.46 14.94
CA LEU A 499 24.88 20.07 15.32
C LEU A 499 26.22 19.30 15.40
N ASP A 500 27.13 19.55 14.47
CA ASP A 500 28.46 18.94 14.45
C ASP A 500 29.25 19.38 15.70
N LEU A 501 29.26 20.68 16.00
CA LEU A 501 29.87 21.22 17.23
C LEU A 501 29.26 20.63 18.51
N SER A 502 27.94 20.45 18.54
CA SER A 502 27.23 19.82 19.67
C SER A 502 27.63 18.34 19.82
N ALA A 503 27.69 17.60 18.71
CA ALA A 503 28.02 16.18 18.70
C ALA A 503 29.49 15.91 19.08
N GLU A 504 30.40 16.81 18.70
CA GLU A 504 31.83 16.74 19.06
C GLU A 504 32.12 17.22 20.49
N GLY A 505 31.13 17.84 21.15
CA GLY A 505 31.29 18.44 22.47
C GLY A 505 32.18 19.69 22.45
N GLU A 506 32.34 20.31 21.29
CA GLU A 506 33.15 21.51 21.06
C GLU A 506 32.30 22.79 21.00
N LEU A 507 31.00 22.68 21.29
CA LEU A 507 30.07 23.79 21.24
C LEU A 507 30.42 24.85 22.32
N PRO A 508 30.72 26.10 21.93
CA PRO A 508 31.13 27.12 22.90
C PRO A 508 29.98 27.59 23.79
N ASP A 509 30.30 27.98 25.03
CA ASP A 509 29.28 28.31 26.04
C ASP A 509 28.55 29.64 25.81
N ASN A 510 29.05 30.50 24.91
CA ASN A 510 28.45 31.80 24.59
C ASN A 510 28.72 32.23 23.15
N ALA A 511 27.97 33.23 22.69
CA ALA A 511 28.07 33.79 21.35
C ALA A 511 29.50 34.24 21.01
N ALA A 512 30.16 34.99 21.89
CA ALA A 512 31.48 35.55 21.61
C ALA A 512 32.53 34.46 21.34
N ALA A 513 32.50 33.38 22.12
CA ALA A 513 33.36 32.22 21.94
C ALA A 513 33.03 31.45 20.65
N LEU A 514 31.74 31.32 20.30
CA LEU A 514 31.32 30.74 19.02
C LEU A 514 31.79 31.59 17.83
N TYR A 515 31.62 32.90 17.87
CA TYR A 515 32.11 33.80 16.83
C TYR A 515 33.63 33.70 16.69
N ALA A 516 34.39 33.76 17.79
CA ALA A 516 35.85 33.62 17.77
C ALA A 516 36.30 32.27 17.17
N TRP A 517 35.59 31.18 17.46
CA TRP A 517 35.82 29.87 16.86
C TRP A 517 35.55 29.90 15.35
N LEU A 518 34.44 30.52 14.90
CA LEU A 518 34.11 30.65 13.48
C LEU A 518 35.14 31.48 12.72
N GLN A 519 35.70 32.53 13.33
CA GLN A 519 36.79 33.31 12.74
C GLN A 519 38.05 32.46 12.58
N ALA A 520 38.41 31.70 13.61
CA ALA A 520 39.60 30.85 13.60
C ALA A 520 39.52 29.72 12.54
N GLN A 521 38.32 29.22 12.26
CA GLN A 521 38.07 28.16 11.28
C GLN A 521 37.73 28.69 9.87
N GLY A 522 37.63 30.01 9.69
CA GLY A 522 37.26 30.62 8.41
C GLY A 522 35.81 30.35 7.99
N ALA A 523 34.92 30.05 8.93
CA ALA A 523 33.52 29.69 8.71
C ALA A 523 32.54 30.86 8.92
N GLU A 524 33.05 32.10 8.90
CA GLU A 524 32.25 33.32 9.10
C GLU A 524 31.17 33.51 8.02
N GLU A 525 31.46 33.12 6.78
CA GLU A 525 30.52 33.27 5.67
C GLU A 525 29.29 32.36 5.83
N THR A 526 29.44 31.22 6.53
CA THR A 526 28.38 30.24 6.77
C THR A 526 27.21 30.85 7.55
N ILE A 527 27.47 31.75 8.49
CA ILE A 527 26.43 32.36 9.34
C ILE A 527 25.84 33.66 8.76
N ARG A 528 26.37 34.15 7.63
CA ARG A 528 26.00 35.44 7.04
C ARG A 528 24.55 35.51 6.58
N ALA A 529 23.96 34.38 6.19
CA ALA A 529 22.56 34.29 5.82
C ALA A 529 21.62 34.49 7.03
N VAL A 530 22.12 34.23 8.24
CA VAL A 530 21.34 34.25 9.49
C VAL A 530 21.53 35.56 10.27
N VAL A 531 22.75 36.09 10.33
CA VAL A 531 23.12 37.27 11.15
C VAL A 531 23.02 38.57 10.34
N ARG A 532 22.32 39.59 10.84
CA ARG A 532 22.25 40.94 10.20
C ARG A 532 23.41 41.84 10.63
N GLU A 533 23.89 42.74 9.76
CA GLU A 533 25.04 43.64 9.98
C GLU A 533 25.01 44.45 11.29
N SER A 534 23.82 44.73 11.84
CA SER A 534 23.64 45.43 13.11
C SER A 534 24.02 44.64 14.37
N TYR A 535 24.32 43.33 14.26
CA TYR A 535 24.70 42.48 15.40
C TYR A 535 26.16 42.61 15.85
N SER A 536 27.03 43.22 15.03
CA SER A 536 28.44 43.48 15.38
C SER A 536 28.62 44.43 16.58
N ALA A 537 27.55 45.08 17.06
CA ALA A 537 27.60 46.10 18.11
C ALA A 537 26.92 45.72 19.44
N MET A 538 26.29 44.55 19.53
CA MET A 538 25.65 44.03 20.77
C MET A 538 26.53 43.02 21.52
N SER A 539 27.76 42.81 21.06
CA SER A 539 28.76 42.03 21.77
C SER A 539 29.34 42.87 22.91
N GLU A 540 28.86 42.63 24.13
CA GLU A 540 29.68 42.42 25.35
C GLU A 540 28.84 42.42 26.64
N SER A 541 27.63 43.00 26.67
CA SER A 541 26.85 43.11 27.93
C SER A 541 25.68 42.14 28.11
N ASP A 542 25.05 41.66 27.04
CA ASP A 542 23.72 41.01 27.15
C ASP A 542 23.75 39.48 27.06
N ALA A 543 24.90 38.88 26.74
CA ALA A 543 25.05 37.42 26.54
C ALA A 543 25.36 36.63 27.82
N GLU A 544 25.63 37.29 28.96
CA GLU A 544 26.02 36.62 30.21
C GLU A 544 24.90 36.55 31.26
N ASP A 545 23.71 37.12 31.01
CA ASP A 545 22.59 37.06 31.96
C ASP A 545 21.78 35.76 31.78
N PRO A 546 21.71 34.88 32.81
CA PRO A 546 20.90 33.66 32.77
C PRO A 546 19.41 33.90 32.47
N ALA A 547 18.88 35.09 32.80
CA ALA A 547 17.49 35.46 32.50
C ALA A 547 17.22 35.57 31.00
N HIS A 548 18.19 36.04 30.22
CA HIS A 548 18.09 36.14 28.77
C HIS A 548 18.10 34.76 28.11
N THR A 549 18.93 33.83 28.56
CA THR A 549 18.95 32.45 28.05
C THR A 549 17.62 31.71 28.28
N VAL A 550 16.95 31.95 29.42
CA VAL A 550 15.62 31.39 29.70
C VAL A 550 14.56 31.98 28.75
N ALA A 551 14.58 33.30 28.53
CA ALA A 551 13.67 33.95 27.61
C ALA A 551 13.87 33.46 26.16
N SER A 552 15.13 33.36 25.71
CA SER A 552 15.52 32.84 24.39
C SER A 552 15.09 31.39 24.20
N ARG A 553 15.19 30.54 25.24
CA ARG A 553 14.70 29.15 25.21
C ARG A 553 13.18 29.09 24.97
N THR A 554 12.39 29.86 25.73
CA THR A 554 10.93 29.91 25.54
C THR A 554 10.57 30.48 24.18
N GLN A 555 11.30 31.49 23.70
CA GLN A 555 11.09 32.10 22.39
C GLN A 555 11.40 31.14 21.24
N TRP A 556 12.48 30.35 21.34
CA TRP A 556 12.81 29.34 20.34
C TRP A 556 11.70 28.30 20.20
N TRP A 557 11.21 27.76 21.32
CA TRP A 557 10.10 26.81 21.32
C TRP A 557 8.78 27.45 20.87
N HIS A 558 8.59 28.74 21.10
CA HIS A 558 7.45 29.48 20.58
C HIS A 558 7.48 29.56 19.06
N PHE A 559 8.61 29.92 18.45
CA PHE A 559 8.76 29.90 16.99
C PHE A 559 8.64 28.49 16.41
N TYR A 560 9.26 27.50 17.04
CA TYR A 560 9.09 26.09 16.65
C TYR A 560 7.61 25.68 16.71
N GLY A 561 6.88 26.06 17.77
CA GLY A 561 5.46 25.81 17.86
C GLY A 561 4.59 26.65 16.92
N LEU A 562 5.04 27.82 16.45
CA LEU A 562 4.37 28.54 15.36
C LEU A 562 4.52 27.80 14.01
N LEU A 563 5.62 27.07 13.81
CA LEU A 563 5.87 26.26 12.61
C LEU A 563 5.18 24.88 12.69
N TYR A 564 5.21 24.22 13.85
CA TYR A 564 4.79 22.82 14.04
C TYR A 564 3.60 22.66 15.00
N GLY A 565 2.83 23.72 15.26
CA GLY A 565 1.84 23.87 16.34
C GLY A 565 1.17 22.60 16.87
N PRO A 566 0.35 21.88 16.08
CA PRO A 566 -0.35 20.69 16.58
C PRO A 566 0.58 19.55 17.03
N GLN A 567 1.74 19.39 16.38
CA GLN A 567 2.74 18.40 16.73
C GLN A 567 3.49 18.80 17.99
N PHE A 568 3.96 20.06 18.07
CA PHE A 568 4.62 20.61 19.25
C PHE A 568 3.74 20.47 20.50
N ILE A 569 2.46 20.81 20.42
CA ILE A 569 1.50 20.66 21.54
C ILE A 569 1.38 19.19 21.99
N GLN A 570 1.39 18.23 21.06
CA GLN A 570 1.32 16.80 21.41
C GLN A 570 2.59 16.29 22.07
N GLU A 571 3.76 16.73 21.61
CA GLU A 571 5.05 16.40 22.19
C GLU A 571 5.13 16.90 23.63
N VAL A 572 4.77 18.17 23.87
CA VAL A 572 4.73 18.76 25.22
C VAL A 572 3.77 18.01 26.13
N ASN A 573 2.56 17.69 25.68
CA ASN A 573 1.61 16.90 26.50
C ASN A 573 2.12 15.50 26.85
N ARG A 574 2.87 14.85 25.94
CA ARG A 574 3.47 13.53 26.19
C ARG A 574 4.59 13.62 27.21
N GLU A 575 5.40 14.67 27.16
CA GLU A 575 6.47 14.90 28.12
C GLU A 575 5.94 15.25 29.51
N ILE A 576 4.86 16.05 29.62
CA ILE A 576 4.15 16.25 30.88
C ILE A 576 3.69 14.92 31.47
N ALA A 577 3.03 14.09 30.66
CA ALA A 577 2.52 12.80 31.13
C ALA A 577 3.65 11.89 31.63
N ARG A 578 4.79 11.87 30.92
CA ARG A 578 5.98 11.11 31.33
C ARG A 578 6.59 11.65 32.63
N PHE A 579 6.72 12.97 32.75
CA PHE A 579 7.29 13.63 33.93
C PHE A 579 6.42 13.39 35.18
N VAL A 580 5.10 13.44 35.03
CA VAL A 580 4.13 13.13 36.11
C VAL A 580 4.20 11.66 36.52
N GLU A 581 4.36 10.74 35.56
CA GLU A 581 4.37 9.30 35.82
C GLU A 581 5.67 8.81 36.47
N LYS A 582 6.82 9.31 36.00
CA LYS A 582 8.14 8.77 36.36
C LYS A 582 8.95 9.66 37.30
N GLY A 583 8.47 10.88 37.57
CA GLY A 583 9.31 11.94 38.11
C GLY A 583 10.35 12.41 37.10
N GLY A 584 11.00 13.52 37.40
CA GLY A 584 12.13 14.02 36.62
C GLY A 584 13.00 14.94 37.47
N ASP A 585 14.18 15.24 36.97
CA ASP A 585 15.12 16.12 37.67
C ASP A 585 14.82 17.61 37.42
N SER A 586 15.55 18.48 38.14
CA SER A 586 15.41 19.94 38.04
C SER A 586 15.71 20.46 36.62
N ALA A 587 16.59 19.80 35.86
CA ALA A 587 16.97 20.20 34.51
C ALA A 587 15.91 19.78 33.48
N GLU A 588 15.34 18.57 33.63
CA GLU A 588 14.19 18.11 32.85
C GLU A 588 12.97 19.00 33.06
N TRP A 589 12.71 19.43 34.30
CA TRP A 589 11.63 20.36 34.60
C TRP A 589 11.84 21.72 33.92
N GLN A 590 13.06 22.28 33.95
CA GLN A 590 13.36 23.56 33.30
C GLN A 590 13.16 23.51 31.78
N ARG A 591 13.56 22.41 31.11
CA ARG A 591 13.31 22.20 29.68
C ARG A 591 11.82 22.08 29.37
N LEU A 592 11.09 21.34 30.18
CA LEU A 592 9.64 21.16 30.03
C LEU A 592 8.88 22.48 30.27
N GLN A 593 9.31 23.29 31.23
CA GLN A 593 8.69 24.57 31.57
C GLN A 593 8.72 25.55 30.39
N ALA A 594 9.86 25.69 29.70
CA ALA A 594 9.96 26.57 28.53
C ALA A 594 9.00 26.15 27.40
N ARG A 595 8.84 24.82 27.20
CA ARG A 595 7.92 24.28 26.19
C ARG A 595 6.45 24.43 26.59
N LEU A 596 6.14 24.32 27.88
CA LEU A 596 4.83 24.61 28.45
C LEU A 596 4.44 26.08 28.25
N GLU A 597 5.34 27.01 28.54
CA GLU A 597 5.14 28.44 28.35
C GLU A 597 4.93 28.78 26.87
N ALA A 598 5.73 28.22 25.98
CA ALA A 598 5.56 28.35 24.53
C ALA A 598 4.20 27.80 24.06
N MET A 599 3.79 26.62 24.54
CA MET A 599 2.49 26.03 24.25
C MET A 599 1.34 26.92 24.73
N GLU A 600 1.45 27.50 25.91
CA GLU A 600 0.42 28.38 26.48
C GLU A 600 0.30 29.69 25.70
N ARG A 601 1.43 30.27 25.27
CA ARG A 601 1.46 31.44 24.37
C ARG A 601 0.75 31.14 23.04
N LEU A 602 0.98 29.96 22.46
CA LEU A 602 0.33 29.52 21.23
C LEU A 602 -1.19 29.32 21.39
N LYS A 603 -1.63 28.75 22.53
CA LYS A 603 -3.06 28.53 22.84
C LYS A 603 -3.84 29.83 23.03
N ARG A 604 -3.18 30.89 23.53
CA ARG A 604 -3.80 32.20 23.74
C ARG A 604 -3.99 33.01 22.44
N GLY A 605 -3.47 32.53 21.30
CA GLY A 605 -3.61 33.20 20.01
C GLY A 605 -2.87 34.53 19.89
N GLY A 606 -1.88 34.78 20.75
CA GLY A 606 -1.13 36.04 20.77
C GLY A 606 -0.07 36.08 19.68
N VAL A 607 -0.38 36.79 18.59
CA VAL A 607 0.58 37.69 17.97
C VAL A 607 0.01 39.09 18.21
N ASP A 608 0.52 39.75 19.25
CA ASP A 608 0.66 41.20 19.19
C ASP A 608 2.04 41.40 18.56
N ASP A 609 2.09 41.74 17.27
CA ASP A 609 3.33 42.06 16.53
C ASP A 609 3.91 43.42 16.97
N THR A 610 3.61 43.87 18.21
CA THR A 610 4.02 45.17 18.75
C THR A 610 5.05 45.09 19.88
N GLU A 611 5.58 43.91 20.21
CA GLU A 611 6.74 43.76 21.09
C GLU A 611 7.94 43.12 20.36
N LEU A 612 8.35 43.76 19.25
CA LEU A 612 9.65 43.57 18.59
C LEU A 612 10.44 44.88 18.63
#